data_AF-A0A7N0TZX3-F1
#
_entry.id   AF-A0A7N0TZX3-F1
#
_cell.length_a   1.000
_cell.length_b   1.000
_cell.length_c   1.000
_cell.angle_alpha   90.00
_cell.angle_beta   90.00
_cell.angle_gamma   90.00
#
_symmetry.space_group_name_H-M   'P 1'
#
loop_
_entity.id
_entity.type
_entity.pdbx_description
1 polymer ?
#
loop_
_entity_poly.entity_id
_entity_poly.type
_entity_poly.pdbx_seq_one_letter_code
_entity_poly.pdbx_strand_id
1 'polypeptide(L)'
;MDKIMKMVPDLNEQGMEDPESTLRPVAAYLRPKLNNLWKDRRRALFTENIEKISRVLDALQKKLDEAFLVIQLYEKALDLFEDDPRTSHLLRTAAAPIVDILLVDLDKHNRLKNGIEVEETGDLESAPLPW
;
A
#
# COMPACT_ATOMS: atom_id res chain seq x y z
N MET A 1 9.75 41.16 8.06
CA MET A 1 10.79 41.17 7.02
C MET A 1 12.10 40.53 7.49
N ASP A 2 12.49 40.70 8.76
CA ASP A 2 13.73 40.11 9.33
C ASP A 2 13.91 38.60 9.11
N LYS A 3 12.82 37.83 9.12
CA LYS A 3 12.87 36.37 8.92
C LYS A 3 13.29 36.00 7.49
N ILE A 4 12.90 36.79 6.49
CA ILE A 4 13.24 36.56 5.08
C ILE A 4 14.69 36.99 4.83
N MET A 5 15.12 38.14 5.40
CA MET A 5 16.52 38.59 5.37
C MET A 5 17.48 37.60 6.06
N LYS A 6 17.07 36.94 7.15
CA LYS A 6 17.86 35.86 7.77
C LYS A 6 17.95 34.59 6.92
N MET A 7 16.98 34.34 6.05
CA MET A 7 16.92 33.12 5.22
C MET A 7 17.64 33.30 3.88
N VAL A 8 17.75 34.53 3.37
CA VAL A 8 18.42 34.87 2.11
C VAL A 8 19.30 36.12 2.35
N PRO A 9 20.55 35.94 2.83
CA PRO A 9 21.44 37.05 3.16
C PRO A 9 21.81 37.92 1.96
N ASP A 10 21.75 37.39 0.74
CA ASP A 10 21.97 38.11 -0.52
C ASP A 10 20.99 39.27 -0.74
N LEU A 11 19.81 39.25 -0.10
CA LEU A 11 18.84 40.35 -0.10
C LEU A 11 19.27 41.55 0.76
N ASN A 12 20.23 41.34 1.65
CA ASN A 12 20.74 42.37 2.55
C ASN A 12 21.84 43.21 1.88
N GLU A 13 22.57 42.61 0.93
CA GLU A 13 23.65 43.27 0.17
C GLU A 13 23.12 44.06 -1.04
N GLN A 14 21.96 43.67 -1.57
CA GLN A 14 21.30 44.29 -2.72
C GLN A 14 20.11 45.13 -2.19
N GLY A 15 20.32 46.43 -1.99
CA GLY A 15 19.32 47.35 -1.41
C GLY A 15 17.90 47.15 -1.97
N MET A 16 16.92 47.14 -1.07
CA MET A 16 15.49 46.85 -1.32
C MET A 16 14.73 48.01 -1.99
N GLU A 17 15.31 48.67 -2.98
CA GLU A 17 14.65 49.77 -3.70
C GLU A 17 13.81 49.28 -4.89
N ASP A 18 13.99 48.03 -5.34
CA ASP A 18 13.29 47.45 -6.49
C ASP A 18 12.57 46.12 -6.12
N PRO A 19 11.24 46.02 -6.32
CA PRO A 19 10.51 44.78 -6.08
C PRO A 19 11.04 43.58 -6.90
N GLU A 20 11.57 43.79 -8.11
CA GLU A 20 12.14 42.69 -8.90
C GLU A 20 13.50 42.20 -8.37
N SER A 21 14.30 43.12 -7.79
CA SER A 21 15.60 42.78 -7.19
C SER A 21 15.47 41.92 -5.93
N THR A 22 14.33 42.02 -5.23
CA THR A 22 14.05 41.26 -3.99
C THR A 22 13.31 39.95 -4.24
N LEU A 23 12.45 39.88 -5.26
CA LEU A 23 11.69 38.67 -5.59
C LEU A 23 12.58 37.57 -6.17
N ARG A 24 13.60 37.93 -6.95
CA ARG A 24 14.45 36.97 -7.65
C ARG A 24 15.33 36.11 -6.72
N PRO A 25 16.03 36.66 -5.71
CA PRO A 25 16.81 35.86 -4.76
C PRO A 25 15.93 34.99 -3.85
N VAL A 26 14.77 35.52 -3.43
CA VAL A 26 13.78 34.75 -2.67
C VAL A 26 13.26 33.56 -3.48
N ALA A 27 12.90 33.79 -4.74
CA ALA A 27 12.48 32.73 -5.63
C ALA A 27 13.61 31.72 -5.88
N ALA A 28 14.84 32.18 -6.09
CA ALA A 28 16.01 31.32 -6.27
C ALA A 28 16.29 30.43 -5.05
N TYR A 29 16.03 30.93 -3.83
CA TYR A 29 16.16 30.18 -2.59
C TYR A 29 15.01 29.20 -2.33
N LEU A 30 13.76 29.63 -2.54
CA LEU A 30 12.58 28.83 -2.24
C LEU A 30 12.34 27.71 -3.25
N ARG A 31 12.61 27.96 -4.53
CA ARG A 31 12.34 27.01 -5.63
C ARG A 31 13.02 25.64 -5.42
N PRO A 32 14.32 25.54 -5.11
CA PRO A 32 14.95 24.24 -4.83
C PRO A 32 14.43 23.61 -3.54
N LYS A 33 14.14 24.38 -2.49
CA LYS A 33 13.60 23.85 -1.22
C LYS A 33 12.21 23.24 -1.38
N LEU A 34 11.31 23.92 -2.08
CA LEU A 34 9.98 23.40 -2.39
C LEU A 34 10.07 22.16 -3.27
N ASN A 35 10.98 22.14 -4.24
CA ASN A 35 11.21 20.97 -5.09
C ASN A 35 11.73 19.76 -4.27
N ASN A 36 12.67 19.99 -3.35
CA ASN A 36 13.18 18.95 -2.45
C ASN A 36 12.08 18.44 -1.50
N LEU A 37 11.33 19.33 -0.85
CA LEU A 37 10.19 18.92 0.01
C LEU A 37 9.16 18.08 -0.76
N TRP A 38 8.86 18.46 -2.00
CA TRP A 38 7.96 17.69 -2.85
C TRP A 38 8.55 16.31 -3.16
N LYS A 39 9.83 16.24 -3.55
CA LYS A 39 10.54 14.98 -3.83
C LYS A 39 10.59 14.08 -2.61
N ASP A 40 10.87 14.62 -1.43
CA ASP A 40 10.95 13.89 -0.17
C ASP A 40 9.57 13.37 0.23
N ARG A 41 8.52 14.20 0.12
CA ARG A 41 7.12 13.78 0.33
C ARG A 41 6.71 12.68 -0.65
N ARG A 42 7.07 12.82 -1.94
CA ARG A 42 6.83 11.80 -2.97
C ARG A 42 7.51 10.49 -2.60
N ARG A 43 8.77 10.55 -2.18
CA ARG A 43 9.57 9.38 -1.80
C ARG A 43 9.00 8.69 -0.56
N ALA A 44 8.64 9.45 0.46
CA ALA A 44 8.00 8.92 1.67
C ALA A 44 6.69 8.19 1.37
N LEU A 45 5.82 8.79 0.54
CA LEU A 45 4.58 8.15 0.10
C LEU A 45 4.84 6.88 -0.70
N PHE A 46 5.86 6.85 -1.56
CA PHE A 46 6.24 5.63 -2.28
C PHE A 46 6.75 4.53 -1.34
N THR A 47 7.61 4.87 -0.38
CA THR A 47 8.15 3.88 0.57
C THR A 47 7.06 3.30 1.46
N GLU A 48 6.20 4.15 2.04
CA GLU A 48 5.06 3.70 2.85
C GLU A 48 4.10 2.82 2.05
N ASN A 49 3.81 3.19 0.80
CA ASN A 49 2.92 2.43 -0.06
C ASN A 49 3.51 1.08 -0.48
N ILE A 50 4.83 1.02 -0.73
CA ILE A 50 5.55 -0.24 -1.00
C ILE A 50 5.49 -1.17 0.22
N GLU A 51 5.69 -0.64 1.43
CA GLU A 51 5.56 -1.43 2.65
C GLU A 51 4.14 -1.97 2.84
N LYS A 52 3.11 -1.15 2.59
CA LYS A 52 1.71 -1.60 2.65
C LYS A 52 1.42 -2.70 1.63
N ILE A 53 1.90 -2.54 0.40
CA ILE A 53 1.78 -3.58 -0.65
C ILE A 53 2.48 -4.86 -0.21
N SER A 54 3.68 -4.78 0.36
CA SER A 54 4.41 -5.96 0.86
C SER A 54 3.60 -6.70 1.92
N ARG A 55 3.02 -6.00 2.90
CA ARG A 55 2.20 -6.63 3.96
C ARG A 55 0.98 -7.34 3.39
N VAL A 56 0.29 -6.74 2.42
CA VAL A 56 -0.86 -7.37 1.75
C VAL A 56 -0.44 -8.65 1.02
N LEU A 57 0.70 -8.62 0.33
CA LEU A 57 1.23 -9.80 -0.37
C LEU A 57 1.66 -10.90 0.60
N ASP A 58 2.31 -10.56 1.72
CA ASP A 58 2.71 -11.53 2.74
C ASP A 58 1.49 -12.19 3.41
N ALA A 59 0.44 -11.41 3.68
CA ALA A 59 -0.82 -11.92 4.22
C ALA A 59 -1.54 -12.84 3.22
N LEU A 60 -1.60 -12.46 1.95
CA LEU A 60 -2.17 -13.27 0.87
C LEU A 60 -1.41 -14.59 0.71
N GLN A 61 -0.07 -14.55 0.72
CA GLN A 61 0.80 -15.73 0.63
C GLN A 61 0.45 -16.75 1.73
N LYS A 62 0.35 -16.29 2.98
CA LYS A 62 0.00 -17.16 4.11
C LYS A 62 -1.37 -17.83 3.93
N LYS A 63 -2.39 -17.06 3.53
CA LYS A 63 -3.74 -17.61 3.30
C LYS A 63 -3.77 -18.59 2.14
N LEU A 64 -2.97 -18.35 1.09
CA LEU A 64 -2.84 -19.27 -0.04
C LEU A 64 -2.17 -20.58 0.37
N ASP A 65 -1.15 -20.53 1.21
CA ASP A 65 -0.49 -21.72 1.74
C ASP A 65 -1.45 -22.56 2.61
N GLU A 66 -2.28 -21.90 3.44
CA GLU A 66 -3.34 -22.56 4.23
C GLU A 66 -4.42 -23.19 3.33
N ALA A 67 -4.90 -22.43 2.33
CA ALA A 67 -5.86 -22.89 1.33
C ALA A 67 -5.34 -24.10 0.53
N PHE A 68 -4.07 -24.10 0.17
CA PHE A 68 -3.43 -25.18 -0.55
C PHE A 68 -3.42 -26.48 0.28
N LEU A 69 -3.08 -26.39 1.58
CA LEU A 69 -3.14 -27.54 2.48
C LEU A 69 -4.55 -28.11 2.58
N VAL A 70 -5.56 -27.26 2.66
CA VAL A 70 -6.97 -27.65 2.70
C VAL A 70 -7.38 -28.37 1.41
N ILE A 71 -6.98 -27.86 0.25
CA ILE A 71 -7.26 -28.50 -1.05
C ILE A 71 -6.58 -29.86 -1.14
N GLN A 72 -5.33 -30.00 -0.70
CA GLN A 72 -4.62 -31.29 -0.67
C GLN A 72 -5.31 -32.31 0.23
N LEU A 73 -5.85 -31.89 1.37
CA LEU A 73 -6.62 -32.75 2.24
C LEU A 73 -7.90 -33.25 1.54
N TYR A 74 -8.57 -32.39 0.80
CA TYR A 74 -9.76 -32.76 0.02
C TYR A 74 -9.46 -33.66 -1.16
N GLU A 75 -8.35 -33.44 -1.85
CA GLU A 75 -7.85 -34.36 -2.89
C GLU A 75 -7.66 -35.76 -2.31
N LYS A 76 -7.04 -35.87 -1.12
CA LYS A 76 -6.89 -37.16 -0.43
C LYS A 76 -8.21 -37.77 0.02
N ALA A 77 -9.18 -36.96 0.43
CA ALA A 77 -10.52 -37.44 0.75
C ALA A 77 -11.24 -37.96 -0.50
N LEU A 78 -11.10 -37.30 -1.65
CA LEU A 78 -11.65 -37.76 -2.92
C LEU A 78 -11.05 -39.11 -3.34
N ASP A 79 -9.73 -39.28 -3.23
CA ASP A 79 -9.05 -40.57 -3.48
C ASP A 79 -9.61 -41.71 -2.60
N LEU A 80 -10.07 -41.40 -1.38
CA LEU A 80 -10.59 -42.37 -0.41
C LEU A 80 -12.09 -42.64 -0.53
N PHE A 81 -12.86 -41.69 -1.08
CA PHE A 81 -14.32 -41.69 -1.10
C PHE A 81 -14.88 -41.44 -2.51
N GLU A 82 -14.22 -41.97 -3.55
CA GLU A 82 -14.55 -41.78 -4.98
C GLU A 82 -16.05 -42.00 -5.32
N ASP A 83 -16.75 -42.87 -4.57
CA ASP A 83 -18.16 -43.20 -4.78
C ASP A 83 -19.16 -42.32 -3.99
N ASP A 84 -18.71 -41.42 -3.10
CA ASP A 84 -19.61 -40.56 -2.32
C ASP A 84 -19.81 -39.18 -2.98
N PRO A 85 -21.02 -38.85 -3.50
CA PRO A 85 -21.30 -37.57 -4.14
C PRO A 85 -21.11 -36.35 -3.23
N ARG A 86 -21.05 -36.54 -1.91
CA ARG A 86 -20.85 -35.47 -0.92
C ARG A 86 -19.44 -34.86 -0.99
N THR A 87 -18.44 -35.59 -1.47
CA THR A 87 -17.05 -35.13 -1.58
C THR A 87 -16.88 -33.95 -2.54
N SER A 88 -17.64 -33.92 -3.64
CA SER A 88 -17.66 -32.82 -4.61
C SER A 88 -18.18 -31.51 -3.99
N HIS A 89 -19.16 -31.60 -3.08
CA HIS A 89 -19.73 -30.46 -2.38
C HIS A 89 -18.78 -29.89 -1.33
N LEU A 90 -17.94 -30.73 -0.69
CA LEU A 90 -16.91 -30.24 0.23
C LEU A 90 -15.89 -29.36 -0.49
N LEU A 91 -15.39 -29.81 -1.64
CA LEU A 91 -14.38 -29.04 -2.40
C LEU A 91 -14.94 -27.70 -2.86
N ARG A 92 -16.21 -27.66 -3.29
CA ARG A 92 -16.91 -26.42 -3.64
C ARG A 92 -17.13 -25.49 -2.44
N THR A 93 -17.45 -26.06 -1.28
CA THR A 93 -17.66 -25.30 -0.03
C THR A 93 -16.36 -24.73 0.50
N ALA A 94 -15.26 -25.48 0.39
CA ALA A 94 -13.93 -25.03 0.81
C ALA A 94 -13.31 -24.01 -0.15
N ALA A 95 -13.53 -24.15 -1.46
CA ALA A 95 -12.99 -23.24 -2.46
C ALA A 95 -13.64 -21.85 -2.43
N ALA A 96 -14.92 -21.75 -2.06
CA ALA A 96 -15.65 -20.48 -2.01
C ALA A 96 -14.99 -19.41 -1.11
N PRO A 97 -14.72 -19.66 0.19
CA PRO A 97 -14.07 -18.66 1.05
C PRO A 97 -12.64 -18.33 0.60
N ILE A 98 -11.92 -19.27 -0.01
CA ILE A 98 -10.58 -19.03 -0.57
C ILE A 98 -10.67 -18.00 -1.71
N VAL A 99 -11.63 -18.16 -2.62
CA VAL A 99 -11.83 -17.23 -3.74
C VAL A 99 -12.25 -15.84 -3.24
N ASP A 100 -13.15 -15.77 -2.27
CA ASP A 100 -13.60 -14.50 -1.69
C ASP A 100 -12.43 -13.73 -1.06
N ILE A 101 -11.55 -14.42 -0.32
CA ILE A 101 -10.33 -13.84 0.26
C ILE A 101 -9.39 -13.30 -0.83
N LEU A 102 -9.14 -14.08 -1.88
CA LEU A 102 -8.26 -13.67 -2.98
C LEU A 102 -8.80 -12.42 -3.69
N LEU A 103 -10.12 -12.32 -3.90
CA LEU A 103 -10.75 -11.17 -4.53
C LEU A 103 -10.64 -9.90 -3.67
N VAL A 104 -10.84 -10.03 -2.36
CA VAL A 104 -10.71 -8.91 -1.41
C VAL A 104 -9.27 -8.40 -1.37
N ASP A 105 -8.29 -9.29 -1.24
CA ASP A 105 -6.88 -8.88 -1.15
C ASP A 105 -6.34 -8.35 -2.50
N LEU A 106 -6.86 -8.84 -3.64
CA LEU A 106 -6.56 -8.28 -4.96
C LEU A 106 -7.11 -6.86 -5.13
N ASP A 107 -8.32 -6.58 -4.61
CA ASP A 107 -8.88 -5.23 -4.59
C ASP A 107 -8.01 -4.29 -3.75
N LYS A 108 -7.63 -4.69 -2.53
CA LYS A 108 -6.71 -3.92 -1.69
C LYS A 108 -5.39 -3.64 -2.39
N HIS A 109 -4.77 -4.65 -3.01
CA HIS A 109 -3.54 -4.47 -3.77
C HIS A 109 -3.69 -3.48 -4.94
N ASN A 110 -4.78 -3.59 -5.72
CA ASN A 110 -5.04 -2.67 -6.82
C ASN A 110 -5.26 -1.23 -6.35
N ARG A 111 -5.96 -1.04 -5.23
CA ARG A 111 -6.16 0.27 -4.61
C ARG A 111 -4.83 0.88 -4.15
N LEU A 112 -3.99 0.11 -3.44
CA LEU A 112 -2.66 0.56 -3.01
C LEU A 112 -1.76 0.89 -4.21
N LYS A 113 -1.73 0.03 -5.23
CA LYS A 113 -0.97 0.29 -6.47
C LYS A 113 -1.37 1.61 -7.15
N ASN A 114 -2.65 1.97 -7.06
CA ASN A 114 -3.20 3.21 -7.62
C ASN A 114 -3.15 4.40 -6.65
N GLY A 115 -2.55 4.25 -5.45
CA GLY A 115 -2.42 5.31 -4.45
C GLY A 115 -3.72 5.67 -3.74
N ILE A 116 -4.71 4.76 -3.77
CA ILE A 116 -5.98 4.91 -3.05
C ILE A 116 -5.77 4.38 -1.63
N GLU A 117 -6.08 5.20 -0.63
CA GLU A 117 -6.05 4.75 0.77
C GLU A 117 -7.01 3.57 0.96
N VAL A 118 -6.49 2.50 1.53
CA VAL A 118 -7.25 1.32 1.97
C VAL A 118 -7.36 1.45 3.47
N GLU A 119 -8.57 1.44 4.01
CA GLU A 119 -8.76 1.36 5.46
C GLU A 119 -8.11 0.06 5.96
N GLU A 120 -7.23 0.18 6.95
CA GLU A 120 -6.80 -0.95 7.75
C GLU A 120 -8.01 -1.37 8.60
N THR A 121 -8.98 -2.04 7.99
CA THR A 121 -10.05 -2.70 8.73
C THR A 121 -9.38 -3.76 9.59
N GLY A 122 -9.17 -3.40 10.86
CA GLY A 122 -8.37 -4.19 11.79
C GLY A 122 -8.80 -5.65 11.85
N ASP A 123 -7.81 -6.53 11.83
CA ASP A 123 -7.78 -7.90 12.40
C ASP A 123 -8.98 -8.84 12.19
N LEU A 124 -9.91 -8.52 11.30
CA LEU A 124 -10.92 -9.49 10.83
C LEU A 124 -10.25 -10.60 9.99
N GLU A 125 -8.99 -10.42 9.60
CA GLU A 125 -8.23 -11.36 8.77
C GLU A 125 -7.43 -12.42 9.54
N SER A 126 -7.42 -12.40 10.88
CA SER A 126 -6.78 -13.47 11.68
C SER A 126 -7.74 -14.62 12.00
N ALA A 127 -8.97 -14.59 11.49
CA ALA A 127 -9.88 -15.72 11.63
C ALA A 127 -9.37 -16.87 10.74
N PRO A 128 -9.07 -18.05 11.31
CA PRO A 128 -8.70 -19.21 10.51
C PRO A 128 -9.84 -19.54 9.53
N LEU A 129 -9.49 -20.04 8.35
CA LEU A 129 -10.47 -20.50 7.37
C LEU A 129 -11.52 -21.40 8.07
N PRO A 130 -12.84 -21.17 7.83
CA PRO A 130 -13.86 -22.05 8.38
C PRO A 130 -13.65 -23.45 7.81
N TRP A 131 -13.54 -24.42 8.72
CA TRP A 131 -13.45 -25.85 8.45
C TRP A 131 -14.81 -26.43 8.05
#